data_AF-A0A9Q3V6A3-F1
#
_entry.id   AF-A0A9Q3V6A3-F1
#
_cell.length_a   1.000
_cell.length_b   1.000
_cell.length_c   1.000
_cell.angle_alpha   90.00
_cell.angle_beta   90.00
_cell.angle_gamma   90.00
#
_symmetry.space_group_name_H-M   'P 1'
#
loop_
_entity.id
_entity.type
_entity.pdbx_description
1 polymer ?
#
loop_
_entity_poly.entity_id
_entity_poly.type
_entity_poly.pdbx_seq_one_letter_code
_entity_poly.pdbx_strand_id
1 'polypeptide(L)' 'MKWTNREVVIFLEEIRKVSGNLKNGKFKLYQKYSKDIRSALIGKKHVRMYFRKESETQIRVLLFFDMRQNPQKILDLLK' A
#
# COMPACT_ATOMS: atom_id res chain seq x y z
N MET A 1 -0.72 18.85 -6.56
CA MET A 1 -2.01 18.54 -5.90
C MET A 1 -1.78 18.57 -4.40
N LYS A 2 -2.47 19.44 -3.64
CA LYS A 2 -2.39 19.50 -2.16
C LYS A 2 -3.53 18.67 -1.57
N TRP A 3 -3.23 17.81 -0.61
CA TRP A 3 -4.23 17.02 0.11
C TRP A 3 -4.95 17.89 1.13
N THR A 4 -6.25 17.67 1.32
CA THR A 4 -7.01 18.31 2.41
C THR A 4 -6.75 17.61 3.74
N ASN A 5 -6.95 18.31 4.86
CA ASN A 5 -6.81 17.70 6.21
C ASN A 5 -7.70 16.45 6.36
N ARG A 6 -8.93 16.49 5.81
CA ARG A 6 -9.84 15.35 5.80
C ARG A 6 -9.23 14.14 5.07
N GLU A 7 -8.57 14.38 3.94
CA GLU A 7 -7.91 13.31 3.17
C GLU A 7 -6.70 12.73 3.88
N VAL A 8 -5.93 13.57 4.59
CA VAL A 8 -4.83 13.11 5.44
C VAL A 8 -5.37 12.22 6.55
N VAL A 9 -6.45 12.60 7.23
CA VAL A 9 -7.07 11.79 8.29
C VAL A 9 -7.54 10.44 7.76
N ILE A 10 -8.29 10.42 6.65
CA ILE A 10 -8.77 9.17 6.02
C ILE A 10 -7.58 8.26 5.68
N PHE A 11 -6.51 8.81 5.11
CA PHE A 11 -5.33 8.04 4.77
C PHE A 11 -4.65 7.42 5.99
N LEU A 12 -4.53 8.17 7.09
CA LEU A 12 -3.97 7.65 8.34
C LEU A 12 -4.83 6.53 8.93
N GLU A 13 -6.15 6.66 8.88
CA GLU A 13 -7.09 5.62 9.32
C GLU A 13 -6.95 4.35 8.48
N GLU A 14 -6.87 4.49 7.16
CA GLU A 14 -6.68 3.38 6.24
C GLU A 14 -5.33 2.69 6.47
N ILE A 15 -4.24 3.44 6.68
CA ILE A 15 -2.93 2.87 7.05
C ILE A 15 -3.00 2.11 8.37
N ARG A 16 -3.66 2.66 9.40
CA ARG A 16 -3.81 1.99 10.69
C ARG A 16 -4.59 0.69 10.54
N LYS A 17 -5.68 0.71 9.79
CA LYS A 17 -6.47 -0.49 9.49
C LYS A 17 -5.64 -1.54 8.77
N VAL A 18 -4.89 -1.12 7.74
CA VAL A 18 -4.05 -2.06 6.98
C VAL A 18 -2.98 -2.67 7.89
N SER A 19 -2.28 -1.83 8.65
CA SER A 19 -1.23 -2.25 9.58
C SER A 19 -1.78 -3.19 10.66
N GLY A 20 -2.95 -2.90 11.22
CA GLY A 20 -3.59 -3.76 12.23
C GLY A 20 -3.97 -5.14 11.67
N ASN A 21 -4.58 -5.18 10.48
CA ASN A 21 -4.86 -6.44 9.79
C ASN A 21 -3.59 -7.26 9.52
N LEU A 22 -2.53 -6.59 9.08
CA LEU A 22 -1.24 -7.21 8.80
C LEU A 22 -0.58 -7.77 10.08
N LYS A 23 -0.60 -7.02 11.19
CA LYS A 23 -0.15 -7.49 12.52
C LYS A 23 -0.95 -8.70 13.01
N ASN A 24 -2.25 -8.77 12.68
CA ASN A 24 -3.13 -9.87 13.03
C ASN A 24 -3.04 -11.06 12.05
N GLY A 25 -2.00 -11.14 11.21
CA GLY A 25 -1.80 -12.24 10.28
C GLY A 25 -2.80 -12.31 9.12
N LYS A 26 -3.66 -11.28 8.94
CA LYS A 26 -4.70 -11.25 7.89
C LYS A 26 -4.15 -10.89 6.51
N PHE A 27 -2.99 -11.44 6.17
CA PHE A 27 -2.26 -11.20 4.90
C PHE A 27 -3.08 -11.54 3.67
N LYS A 28 -3.87 -12.63 3.76
CA LYS A 28 -4.65 -13.15 2.64
C LYS A 28 -5.82 -12.24 2.22
N LEU A 29 -6.19 -11.25 3.04
CA LEU A 29 -7.22 -10.25 2.70
C LEU A 29 -6.81 -9.33 1.54
N TYR A 30 -5.51 -9.19 1.30
CA TYR A 30 -4.98 -8.23 0.34
C TYR A 30 -4.75 -8.86 -1.03
N GLN A 31 -4.96 -8.06 -2.08
CA GLN A 31 -4.84 -8.50 -3.45
C GLN A 31 -3.40 -8.99 -3.73
N LYS A 32 -3.27 -10.21 -4.26
CA LYS A 32 -1.99 -10.75 -4.72
C LYS A 32 -1.57 -10.03 -6.00
N TYR A 33 -0.35 -9.52 -6.04
CA TYR A 33 0.25 -8.90 -7.22
C TYR A 33 1.22 -9.87 -7.91
N SER A 34 2.11 -10.49 -7.13
CA SER A 34 3.02 -11.54 -7.59
C SER A 34 3.15 -12.64 -6.54
N LYS A 35 4.09 -13.59 -6.68
CA LYS A 35 4.25 -14.75 -5.79
C LYS A 35 4.18 -14.37 -4.30
N ASP A 36 4.95 -13.34 -3.92
CA ASP A 36 5.12 -12.93 -2.51
C ASP A 36 4.71 -11.48 -2.25
N ILE A 37 4.31 -10.74 -3.30
CA ILE A 37 3.90 -9.35 -3.19
C ILE A 37 2.38 -9.25 -3.15
N ARG A 38 1.87 -8.51 -2.17
CA ARG A 38 0.48 -8.12 -2.06
C ARG A 38 0.35 -6.60 -2.08
N SER A 39 -0.87 -6.14 -2.31
CA SER A 39 -1.17 -4.71 -2.33
C SER A 39 -2.47 -4.35 -1.64
N ALA A 40 -2.49 -3.17 -1.04
CA ALA A 40 -3.66 -2.53 -0.46
C ALA A 40 -3.90 -1.19 -1.14
N LEU A 41 -5.17 -0.87 -1.39
CA LEU A 41 -5.61 0.45 -1.84
C LEU A 41 -5.94 1.31 -0.63
N ILE A 42 -5.30 2.47 -0.54
CA ILE A 42 -5.47 3.48 0.52
C ILE A 42 -5.51 4.89 -0.12
N GLY A 43 -5.74 5.91 0.69
CA GLY A 43 -5.90 7.30 0.25
C GLY A 43 -7.04 7.45 -0.74
N LYS A 44 -8.25 6.95 -0.41
CA LYS A 44 -9.40 6.88 -1.33
C LYS A 44 -9.11 6.10 -2.62
N LYS A 45 -8.36 5.01 -2.52
CA LYS A 45 -7.90 4.18 -3.66
C LYS A 45 -6.94 4.87 -4.63
N HIS A 46 -6.49 6.09 -4.31
CA HIS A 46 -5.50 6.79 -5.13
C HIS A 46 -4.07 6.37 -4.82
N VAL A 47 -3.82 5.66 -3.71
CA VAL A 47 -2.49 5.16 -3.39
C VAL A 47 -2.55 3.64 -3.27
N ARG A 48 -1.71 2.94 -4.04
CA ARG A 48 -1.49 1.51 -3.90
C ARG A 48 -0.22 1.28 -3.10
N MET A 49 -0.37 0.68 -1.93
CA MET A 49 0.75 0.25 -1.10
C MET A 49 1.09 -1.20 -1.42
N TYR A 50 2.34 -1.45 -1.82
CA TYR A 50 2.88 -2.79 -2.06
C TYR A 50 3.72 -3.26 -0.89
N PHE A 51 3.58 -4.52 -0.52
CA PHE A 51 4.30 -5.12 0.59
C PHE A 51 4.45 -6.62 0.41
N ARG A 52 5.41 -7.21 1.14
CA ARG A 52 5.62 -8.66 1.20
C ARG A 52 5.87 -9.11 2.64
N LYS A 53 5.51 -10.36 2.93
CA LYS A 53 5.82 -11.02 4.20
C LYS A 53 7.25 -11.54 4.11
N GLU A 54 8.16 -11.04 4.94
CA GLU A 54 9.54 -11.54 5.00
C GLU A 54 9.63 -12.72 5.98
N SER A 55 8.87 -12.66 7.08
CA SER A 55 8.80 -13.70 8.11
C SER A 55 7.44 -13.66 8.81
N GLU A 56 7.20 -14.57 9.76
CA GLU A 56 5.99 -14.55 10.59
C GLU A 56 5.78 -13.23 11.34
N THR A 57 6.84 -12.51 11.67
CA THR A 57 6.81 -11.28 12.47
C THR A 57 7.16 -10.02 11.67
N GLN A 58 7.62 -10.16 10.43
CA GLN A 58 8.13 -9.05 9.64
C GLN A 58 7.42 -8.89 8.30
N ILE A 59 7.03 -7.65 8.04
CA ILE A 59 6.46 -7.21 6.77
C ILE A 59 7.31 -6.08 6.23
N ARG A 60 7.76 -6.23 5.00
CA ARG A 60 8.44 -5.16 4.28
C ARG A 60 7.44 -4.45 3.39
N VAL A 61 7.27 -3.14 3.63
CA VAL A 61 6.61 -2.24 2.68
C VAL A 61 7.62 -1.90 1.59
N LEU A 62 7.22 -2.10 0.32
CA LEU A 62 8.09 -1.96 -0.83
C LEU A 62 7.94 -0.58 -1.49
N LEU A 63 6.70 -0.15 -1.71
CA LEU A 63 6.39 1.07 -2.45
C LEU A 63 5.00 1.59 -2.10
N PHE A 64 4.86 2.92 -2.06
CA PHE A 64 3.58 3.60 -2.18
C PHE A 64 3.51 4.22 -3.58
N PHE A 65 2.52 3.80 -4.38
CA PHE A 65 2.34 4.32 -5.73
C PHE A 65 1.06 5.12 -5.82
N ASP A 66 1.16 6.40 -6.19
CA ASP A 66 0.00 7.24 -6.49
C ASP A 66 -0.57 6.81 -7.86
N MET A 67 -1.71 6.13 -7.82
CA MET A 67 -2.45 5.61 -8.98
C MET A 67 -2.98 6.71 -9.92
N ARG A 68 -2.94 7.98 -9.51
CA ARG A 68 -3.27 9.12 -10.40
C ARG A 68 -2.08 9.52 -11.27
N GLN A 69 -0.88 9.04 -10.95
CA GLN A 69 0.31 9.30 -11.75
C GLN A 69 0.36 8.39 -12.98
N ASN A 70 0.98 8.88 -14.05
CA ASN A 70 1.22 8.11 -15.26
C ASN A 70 2.01 6.83 -14.90
N PRO A 71 1.50 5.62 -15.25
CA PRO A 71 2.20 4.35 -15.02
C PRO A 71 3.62 4.30 -15.56
N GLN A 72 3.94 5.07 -16.61
CA GLN A 72 5.28 5.16 -17.19
C GLN A 72 6.33 5.61 -16.16
N LYS A 73 5.94 6.41 -15.16
CA LYS A 73 6.85 6.83 -14.09
C LYS A 73 7.38 5.67 -13.24
N ILE A 74 6.65 4.56 -13.14
CA ILE A 74 7.15 3.35 -12.47
C ILE A 74 8.30 2.77 -13.28
N LEU A 75 8.15 2.69 -14.60
CA LEU A 75 9.19 2.14 -15.47
C LEU A 75 10.45 3.00 -15.42
N ASP A 76 10.31 4.32 -15.29
CA ASP A 76 11.44 5.23 -15.14
C ASP A 76 12.13 5.10 -13.77
N LEU A 77 11.40 4.77 -12.70
CA LEU A 77 11.96 4.50 -11.36
C LEU A 77 12.69 3.16 -11.25
N LEU A 78 12.45 2.24 -12.19
CA LEU A 78 13.05 0.91 -12.21
C LEU A 78 14.28 0.80 -13.13
N LYS A 79 14.66 1.90 -13.79
CA LYS A 79 15.94 2.04 -14.50
C LYS A 79 17.03 2.46 -13.52
#